data_AF-A0A8T5EQM5-F1
#
_entry.id   AF-A0A8T5EQM5-F1
#
_cell.length_a   1.000
_cell.length_b   1.000
_cell.length_c   1.000
_cell.angle_alpha   90.00
_cell.angle_beta   90.00
_cell.angle_gamma   90.00
#
_symmetry.space_group_name_H-M   'P 1'
#
loop_
_entity.id
_entity.type
_entity.pdbx_description
1 polymer ?
#
loop_
_entity_poly.entity_id
_entity_poly.type
_entity_poly.pdbx_seq_one_letter_code
_entity_poly.pdbx_strand_id
1 'polypeptide(L)'
;MHIAGKIFLGLGLLITLAGVGLTFAGGSSLSDAGDWDVEEKSDFSGTAGVTNYYFSEEIIVMVSDDVRCDEFTFTMTNESGEDHVTIDCEDDGEKPRGWEDDPDGWYHMATISLNPWSYNAGEYTIESNEDYELVPMWELVLEEVGEAVGGVFAAAGGIGTACCGIFFLLLGGIFALALKEPKKTQITGPGSFTSE
;
A
#
# COMPACT_ATOMS: atom_id res chain seq x y z
N MET A 1 32.62 -17.29 -8.22
CA MET A 1 31.29 -16.61 -8.13
C MET A 1 31.23 -15.48 -9.16
N HIS A 2 30.29 -15.52 -10.10
CA HIS A 2 30.11 -14.48 -11.13
C HIS A 2 29.82 -13.11 -10.50
N ILE A 3 30.38 -12.03 -11.06
CA ILE A 3 30.20 -10.65 -10.56
C ILE A 3 28.71 -10.31 -10.43
N ALA A 4 27.90 -10.73 -11.40
CA ALA A 4 26.45 -10.52 -11.36
C ALA A 4 25.79 -11.16 -10.13
N GLY A 5 26.16 -12.40 -9.77
CA GLY A 5 25.57 -13.10 -8.62
C GLY A 5 25.86 -12.38 -7.29
N LYS A 6 27.04 -11.77 -7.15
CA LYS A 6 27.39 -10.98 -5.95
C LYS A 6 26.58 -9.68 -5.86
N ILE A 7 26.34 -9.03 -7.00
CA ILE A 7 25.57 -7.77 -7.06
C ILE A 7 24.11 -8.03 -6.68
N PHE A 8 23.48 -9.05 -7.26
CA PHE A 8 22.10 -9.39 -6.95
C PHE A 8 21.91 -9.85 -5.51
N LEU A 9 22.85 -10.62 -4.97
CA LEU A 9 22.79 -11.10 -3.59
C LEU A 9 23.03 -9.95 -2.57
N GLY A 10 23.93 -9.02 -2.87
CA GLY A 10 24.14 -7.83 -2.05
C GLY A 10 22.96 -6.87 -2.09
N LEU A 11 22.38 -6.62 -3.27
CA LEU A 11 21.23 -5.75 -3.43
C LEU A 11 19.98 -6.34 -2.77
N GLY A 12 19.73 -7.64 -2.94
CA GLY A 12 18.63 -8.33 -2.27
C GLY A 12 18.73 -8.25 -0.76
N LEU A 13 19.93 -8.45 -0.20
CA LEU A 13 20.15 -8.34 1.26
C LEU A 13 19.87 -6.93 1.76
N LEU A 14 20.36 -5.91 1.04
CA LEU A 14 20.13 -4.51 1.39
C LEU A 14 18.63 -4.16 1.38
N ILE A 15 17.91 -4.53 0.32
CA ILE A 15 16.48 -4.26 0.17
C ILE A 15 15.67 -5.00 1.25
N THR A 16 16.00 -6.26 1.55
CA THR A 16 15.35 -7.00 2.62
C THR A 16 15.60 -6.34 3.99
N LEU A 17 16.83 -5.92 4.29
CA LEU A 17 17.13 -5.24 5.56
C LEU A 17 16.43 -3.89 5.68
N ALA A 18 16.34 -3.13 4.57
CA ALA A 18 15.60 -1.88 4.53
C ALA A 18 14.10 -2.11 4.74
N GLY A 19 13.50 -3.10 4.07
CA GLY A 19 12.09 -3.46 4.26
C GLY A 19 11.78 -3.90 5.69
N VAL A 20 12.63 -4.75 6.28
CA VAL A 20 12.50 -5.16 7.68
C VAL A 20 12.64 -3.97 8.64
N GLY A 21 13.57 -3.05 8.38
CA GLY A 21 13.74 -1.82 9.16
C GLY A 21 12.49 -0.92 9.11
N LEU A 22 11.90 -0.75 7.92
CA LEU A 22 10.65 -0.02 7.73
C LEU A 22 9.48 -0.72 8.43
N THR A 23 9.42 -2.06 8.42
CA THR A 23 8.40 -2.81 9.16
C THR A 23 8.50 -2.64 10.66
N PHE A 24 9.71 -2.63 11.23
CA PHE A 24 9.88 -2.42 12.68
C PHE A 24 9.61 -0.97 13.08
N ALA A 25 10.09 0.01 12.30
CA ALA A 25 9.85 1.42 12.57
C ALA A 25 8.36 1.77 12.41
N GLY A 26 7.69 1.20 11.40
CA GLY A 26 6.26 1.35 11.22
C GLY A 26 5.44 0.64 12.29
N GLY A 27 5.88 -0.58 12.67
CA GLY A 27 5.32 -1.40 13.76
C GLY A 27 5.20 -0.69 15.11
N SER A 28 6.18 0.14 15.47
CA SER A 28 6.18 0.92 16.72
C SER A 28 5.31 2.18 16.67
N SER A 29 4.94 2.61 15.48
CA SER A 29 4.15 3.82 15.19
C SER A 29 2.64 3.52 15.05
N LEU A 30 2.25 2.25 14.96
CA LEU A 30 0.84 1.84 14.88
C LEU A 30 0.00 2.26 16.09
N SER A 31 0.59 2.52 17.27
CA SER A 31 -0.19 2.93 18.44
C SER A 31 -0.83 4.33 18.31
N ASP A 32 -0.34 5.16 17.40
CA ASP A 32 -0.84 6.52 17.19
C ASP A 32 -1.67 6.63 15.90
N ALA A 33 -1.85 5.54 15.12
CA ALA A 33 -2.49 5.55 13.79
C ALA A 33 -3.94 6.11 13.77
N GLY A 34 -4.63 6.12 14.92
CA GLY A 34 -5.96 6.70 15.11
C GLY A 34 -6.00 8.06 15.83
N ASP A 35 -4.87 8.70 16.11
CA ASP A 35 -4.83 10.02 16.79
C ASP A 35 -4.85 11.18 15.78
N TRP A 36 -5.88 11.21 14.92
CA TRP A 36 -6.13 12.31 13.98
C TRP A 36 -7.61 12.66 13.93
N ASP A 37 -7.91 13.94 13.68
CA ASP A 37 -9.28 14.46 13.68
C ASP A 37 -9.91 14.35 12.29
N VAL A 38 -10.97 13.55 12.18
CA VAL A 38 -11.64 13.29 10.89
C VAL A 38 -12.29 14.54 10.32
N GLU A 39 -12.93 15.37 11.15
CA GLU A 39 -13.62 16.57 10.69
C GLU A 39 -12.62 17.64 10.24
N GLU A 40 -11.45 17.73 10.88
CA GLU A 40 -10.38 18.65 10.48
C GLU A 40 -9.75 18.27 9.13
N LYS A 41 -9.64 16.96 8.85
CA LYS A 41 -9.02 16.40 7.64
C LYS A 41 -9.99 16.15 6.49
N SER A 42 -11.29 16.25 6.75
CA SER A 42 -12.31 16.03 5.74
C SER A 42 -12.36 17.21 4.76
N ASP A 43 -12.25 16.89 3.47
CA ASP A 43 -12.46 17.87 2.40
C ASP A 43 -13.95 18.03 2.07
N PHE A 44 -14.77 17.07 2.51
CA PHE A 44 -16.19 17.06 2.21
C PHE A 44 -17.01 16.32 3.25
N SER A 45 -17.92 17.05 3.88
CA SER A 45 -18.97 16.51 4.74
C SER A 45 -20.28 16.32 3.98
N GLY A 46 -20.73 15.07 3.92
CA GLY A 46 -22.00 14.68 3.32
C GLY A 46 -23.05 14.35 4.37
N THR A 47 -24.32 14.58 4.01
CA THR A 47 -25.45 14.15 4.83
C THR A 47 -26.20 13.03 4.12
N ALA A 48 -26.94 12.23 4.89
CA ALA A 48 -27.79 11.17 4.36
C ALA A 48 -28.67 11.66 3.19
N GLY A 49 -28.63 10.93 2.08
CA GLY A 49 -29.31 11.26 0.84
C GLY A 49 -28.37 11.27 -0.36
N VAL A 50 -28.72 12.10 -1.35
CA VAL A 50 -28.04 12.16 -2.65
C VAL A 50 -27.26 13.46 -2.80
N THR A 51 -25.98 13.33 -3.14
CA THR A 51 -25.02 14.43 -3.25
C THR A 51 -24.23 14.32 -4.54
N ASN A 52 -23.94 15.44 -5.19
CA ASN A 52 -22.98 15.48 -6.31
C ASN A 52 -21.59 15.80 -5.77
N TYR A 53 -20.59 15.06 -6.25
CA TYR A 53 -19.21 15.16 -5.79
C TYR A 53 -18.24 15.03 -6.95
N TYR A 54 -17.24 15.92 -7.00
CA TYR A 54 -16.17 15.84 -7.98
C TYR A 54 -15.00 15.05 -7.40
N PHE A 55 -14.83 13.82 -7.86
CA PHE A 55 -13.74 12.94 -7.44
C PHE A 55 -12.47 13.28 -8.22
N SER A 56 -11.38 13.61 -7.53
CA SER A 56 -10.09 13.95 -8.15
C SER A 56 -8.88 13.21 -7.61
N GLU A 57 -8.99 12.64 -6.42
CA GLU A 57 -7.91 11.96 -5.71
C GLU A 57 -8.46 10.86 -4.82
N GLU A 58 -7.58 10.00 -4.28
CA GLU A 58 -8.00 8.88 -3.43
C GLU A 58 -8.57 9.41 -2.11
N ILE A 59 -9.74 8.89 -1.73
CA ILE A 59 -10.45 9.29 -0.52
C ILE A 59 -10.83 8.06 0.30
N ILE A 60 -10.95 8.24 1.61
CA ILE A 60 -11.61 7.29 2.51
C ILE A 60 -12.95 7.85 2.96
N VAL A 61 -13.89 6.94 3.14
CA VAL A 61 -15.24 7.23 3.62
C VAL A 61 -15.27 6.91 5.10
N MET A 62 -15.36 7.96 5.92
CA MET A 62 -15.46 7.88 7.38
C MET A 62 -16.90 8.11 7.81
N VAL A 63 -17.37 7.31 8.75
CA VAL A 63 -18.73 7.38 9.31
C VAL A 63 -18.64 7.26 10.83
N SER A 64 -19.61 7.81 11.56
CA SER A 64 -19.69 7.69 13.02
C SER A 64 -19.68 6.23 13.49
N ASP A 65 -19.01 5.93 14.61
CA ASP A 65 -18.80 4.58 15.14
C ASP A 65 -20.05 3.89 15.74
N ASP A 66 -21.17 4.61 15.81
CA ASP A 66 -22.49 4.08 16.18
C ASP A 66 -23.25 3.46 14.98
N VAL A 67 -22.75 3.65 13.76
CA VAL A 67 -23.32 3.06 12.55
C VAL A 67 -22.81 1.63 12.36
N ARG A 68 -23.75 0.68 12.20
CA ARG A 68 -23.42 -0.71 11.87
C ARG A 68 -22.92 -0.83 10.44
N CYS A 69 -21.80 -1.52 10.25
CA CYS A 69 -21.21 -1.75 8.94
C CYS A 69 -22.16 -2.45 7.96
N ASP A 70 -22.93 -3.45 8.43
CA ASP A 70 -23.87 -4.21 7.59
C ASP A 70 -25.17 -3.49 7.24
N GLU A 71 -25.47 -2.38 7.91
CA GLU A 71 -26.63 -1.52 7.64
C GLU A 71 -26.24 -0.27 6.84
N PHE A 72 -24.96 0.08 6.81
CA PHE A 72 -24.44 1.21 6.06
C PHE A 72 -24.50 0.94 4.54
N THR A 73 -25.01 1.92 3.81
CA THR A 73 -25.05 1.93 2.35
C THR A 73 -24.41 3.21 1.85
N PHE A 74 -23.42 3.06 0.99
CA PHE A 74 -22.77 4.14 0.29
C PHE A 74 -22.49 3.68 -1.12
N THR A 75 -22.97 4.44 -2.10
CA THR A 75 -22.73 4.17 -3.51
C THR A 75 -22.17 5.40 -4.16
N MET A 76 -21.28 5.20 -5.14
CA MET A 76 -20.72 6.29 -5.92
C MET A 76 -20.76 5.93 -7.39
N THR A 77 -21.63 6.61 -8.14
CA THR A 77 -21.94 6.28 -9.54
C THR A 77 -21.77 7.49 -10.45
N ASN A 78 -21.48 7.27 -11.73
CA ASN A 78 -21.46 8.32 -12.76
C ASN A 78 -22.51 8.01 -13.86
N GLU A 79 -22.39 8.63 -15.03
CA GLU A 79 -23.30 8.41 -16.17
C GLU A 79 -23.44 6.93 -16.61
N SER A 80 -22.45 6.08 -16.33
CA SER A 80 -22.54 4.64 -16.60
C SER A 80 -23.47 3.89 -15.62
N GLY A 81 -23.71 4.47 -14.44
CA GLY A 81 -24.45 3.85 -13.34
C GLY A 81 -23.70 2.70 -12.66
N GLU A 82 -22.42 2.51 -12.96
CA GLU A 82 -21.60 1.50 -12.29
C GLU A 82 -21.16 1.99 -10.91
N ASP A 83 -21.31 1.11 -9.92
CA ASP A 83 -20.85 1.29 -8.55
C ASP A 83 -19.76 0.25 -8.26
N HIS A 84 -18.63 0.72 -7.76
CA HIS A 84 -17.46 -0.10 -7.42
C HIS A 84 -17.07 0.03 -5.94
N VAL A 85 -17.90 0.70 -5.13
CA VAL A 85 -17.69 0.82 -3.69
C VAL A 85 -17.73 -0.59 -3.08
N THR A 86 -16.77 -0.87 -2.21
CA THR A 86 -16.72 -2.11 -1.45
C THR A 86 -16.62 -1.77 0.03
N ILE A 87 -17.60 -2.23 0.80
CA ILE A 87 -17.63 -2.15 2.26
C ILE A 87 -17.31 -3.55 2.79
N ASP A 88 -16.26 -3.67 3.61
CA ASP A 88 -15.77 -4.96 4.13
C ASP A 88 -16.02 -5.05 5.63
N CYS A 89 -17.09 -5.74 6.01
CA CYS A 89 -17.48 -5.92 7.41
C CYS A 89 -16.88 -7.19 8.05
N GLU A 90 -16.81 -7.19 9.37
CA GLU A 90 -16.58 -8.40 10.17
C GLU A 90 -17.73 -9.40 10.04
N ASP A 91 -17.51 -10.64 10.49
CA ASP A 91 -18.49 -11.73 10.36
C ASP A 91 -19.82 -11.46 11.11
N ASP A 92 -19.79 -10.62 12.15
CA ASP A 92 -20.98 -10.20 12.90
C ASP A 92 -21.69 -8.96 12.29
N GLY A 93 -21.07 -8.34 11.28
CA GLY A 93 -21.57 -7.17 10.57
C GLY A 93 -21.54 -5.87 11.38
N GLU A 94 -21.09 -5.88 12.64
CA GLU A 94 -21.17 -4.70 13.50
C GLU A 94 -20.15 -3.65 13.08
N LYS A 95 -18.95 -4.08 12.69
CA LYS A 95 -17.79 -3.19 12.43
C LYS A 95 -17.14 -3.48 11.07
N PRO A 96 -16.49 -2.49 10.45
CA PRO A 96 -15.63 -2.75 9.30
C PRO A 96 -14.38 -3.51 9.73
N ARG A 97 -13.82 -4.32 8.83
CA ARG A 97 -12.58 -5.06 9.11
C ARG A 97 -11.40 -4.09 9.21
N GLY A 98 -10.65 -4.18 10.31
CA GLY A 98 -9.48 -3.31 10.55
C GLY A 98 -9.82 -1.99 11.25
N TRP A 99 -11.02 -1.90 11.86
CA TRP A 99 -11.48 -0.74 12.63
C TRP A 99 -10.57 -0.39 13.82
N GLU A 100 -9.71 -1.29 14.28
CA GLU A 100 -8.85 -1.04 15.44
C GLU A 100 -7.81 0.08 15.21
N ASP A 101 -7.54 0.41 13.95
CA ASP A 101 -6.63 1.48 13.55
C ASP A 101 -7.37 2.81 13.23
N ASP A 102 -8.71 2.83 13.34
CA ASP A 102 -9.52 4.00 13.02
C ASP A 102 -9.53 5.03 14.17
N PRO A 103 -9.74 6.33 13.87
CA PRO A 103 -9.89 7.36 14.89
C PRO A 103 -11.06 7.14 15.85
N ASP A 104 -10.88 7.58 17.10
CA ASP A 104 -11.93 7.52 18.12
C ASP A 104 -13.22 8.20 17.62
N GLY A 105 -14.34 7.46 17.68
CA GLY A 105 -15.65 7.94 17.24
C GLY A 105 -15.96 7.73 15.76
N TRP A 106 -15.05 7.13 15.00
CA TRP A 106 -15.19 6.94 13.55
C TRP A 106 -14.87 5.51 13.10
N TYR A 107 -15.48 5.14 11.97
CA TYR A 107 -15.20 3.92 11.23
C TYR A 107 -14.86 4.24 9.77
N HIS A 108 -13.77 3.65 9.29
CA HIS A 108 -13.43 3.62 7.88
C HIS A 108 -14.27 2.56 7.17
N MET A 109 -15.29 3.00 6.43
CA MET A 109 -16.24 2.10 5.77
C MET A 109 -15.80 1.67 4.37
N ALA A 110 -15.11 2.55 3.62
CA ALA A 110 -14.65 2.26 2.27
C ALA A 110 -13.47 3.13 1.84
N THR A 111 -12.63 2.59 0.96
CA THR A 111 -11.58 3.34 0.26
C THR A 111 -11.94 3.48 -1.22
N ILE A 112 -11.90 4.71 -1.74
CA ILE A 112 -12.17 5.01 -3.14
C ILE A 112 -10.85 5.41 -3.81
N SER A 113 -10.32 4.55 -4.65
CA SER A 113 -9.03 4.75 -5.33
C SER A 113 -9.17 5.11 -6.80
N LEU A 114 -8.29 5.98 -7.28
CA LEU A 114 -8.16 6.28 -8.70
C LEU A 114 -7.59 5.08 -9.44
N ASN A 115 -8.39 4.47 -10.30
CA ASN A 115 -7.98 3.29 -11.05
C ASN A 115 -8.77 3.22 -12.38
N PRO A 116 -8.10 3.02 -13.53
CA PRO A 116 -8.75 2.84 -14.83
C PRO A 116 -9.85 1.76 -14.88
N TRP A 117 -9.84 0.82 -13.94
CA TRP A 117 -10.81 -0.29 -13.85
C TRP A 117 -11.95 -0.07 -12.85
N SER A 118 -11.97 1.04 -12.09
CA SER A 118 -13.06 1.38 -11.18
C SER A 118 -13.41 2.87 -11.29
N TYR A 119 -12.65 3.74 -10.63
CA TYR A 119 -12.92 5.18 -10.58
C TYR A 119 -11.88 6.01 -11.34
N ASN A 120 -12.37 6.88 -12.23
CA ASN A 120 -11.59 7.93 -12.86
C ASN A 120 -12.00 9.29 -12.30
N ALA A 121 -11.10 10.28 -12.37
CA ALA A 121 -11.43 11.64 -11.95
C ALA A 121 -12.62 12.20 -12.75
N GLY A 122 -13.59 12.81 -12.07
CA GLY A 122 -14.81 13.33 -12.68
C GLY A 122 -15.95 13.53 -11.69
N GLU A 123 -17.12 13.91 -12.22
CA GLU A 123 -18.35 14.08 -11.45
C GLU A 123 -19.01 12.73 -11.16
N TYR A 124 -19.36 12.52 -9.90
CA TYR A 124 -20.12 11.37 -9.43
C TYR A 124 -21.32 11.83 -8.61
N THR A 125 -22.32 10.96 -8.55
CA THR A 125 -23.42 11.04 -7.61
C THR A 125 -23.17 10.02 -6.50
N ILE A 126 -23.11 10.53 -5.28
CA ILE A 126 -23.04 9.75 -4.05
C ILE A 126 -24.45 9.61 -3.50
N GLU A 127 -24.83 8.39 -3.12
CA GLU A 127 -26.05 8.11 -2.35
C GLU A 127 -25.66 7.35 -1.09
N SER A 128 -25.97 7.94 0.07
CA SER A 128 -25.67 7.39 1.40
C SER A 128 -26.93 7.38 2.27
N ASN A 129 -27.07 6.40 3.17
CA ASN A 129 -28.13 6.40 4.18
C ASN A 129 -27.74 7.11 5.49
N GLU A 130 -26.46 7.36 5.70
CA GLU A 130 -25.91 8.02 6.89
C GLU A 130 -25.08 9.26 6.50
N ASP A 131 -24.80 10.10 7.49
CA ASP A 131 -23.85 11.20 7.35
C ASP A 131 -22.42 10.63 7.22
N TYR A 132 -21.58 11.28 6.42
CA TYR A 132 -20.26 10.75 6.07
C TYR A 132 -19.25 11.87 5.83
N GLU A 133 -17.98 11.56 6.07
CA GLU A 133 -16.84 12.44 5.80
C GLU A 133 -15.95 11.81 4.73
N LEU A 134 -15.51 12.62 3.76
CA LEU A 134 -14.58 12.20 2.72
C LEU A 134 -13.22 12.82 2.99
N VAL A 135 -12.29 11.98 3.40
CA VAL A 135 -10.93 12.41 3.79
C VAL A 135 -9.96 12.04 2.67
N PRO A 136 -9.22 13.01 2.10
CA PRO A 136 -8.17 12.72 1.11
C PRO A 136 -7.06 11.87 1.71
N MET A 137 -6.78 10.73 1.10
CA MET A 137 -5.74 9.81 1.57
C MET A 137 -4.35 10.45 1.55
N TRP A 138 -4.09 11.31 0.56
CA TRP A 138 -2.78 11.95 0.45
C TRP A 138 -2.53 12.99 1.54
N GLU A 139 -3.58 13.60 2.09
CA GLU A 139 -3.47 14.55 3.19
C GLU A 139 -3.05 13.83 4.48
N LEU A 140 -3.66 12.68 4.78
CA LEU A 140 -3.25 11.81 5.88
C LEU A 140 -1.82 11.28 5.71
N VAL A 141 -1.40 10.99 4.49
CA VAL A 141 -0.04 10.47 4.23
C VAL A 141 1.01 11.59 4.27
N LEU A 142 0.67 12.84 3.94
CA LEU A 142 1.62 13.95 3.85
C LEU A 142 1.70 14.80 5.12
N GLU A 143 0.59 15.00 5.83
CA GLU A 143 0.55 15.78 7.07
C GLU A 143 0.87 14.91 8.30
N GLU A 144 0.37 13.67 8.36
CA GLU A 144 0.68 12.67 9.40
C GLU A 144 1.91 11.79 9.07
N VAL A 145 2.87 12.31 8.28
CA VAL A 145 4.27 11.83 8.33
C VAL A 145 4.85 11.96 9.76
N GLY A 146 4.15 12.67 10.65
CA GLY A 146 4.25 12.53 12.10
C GLY A 146 3.59 11.26 12.62
N GLU A 147 4.42 10.24 12.85
CA GLU A 147 4.29 9.10 13.79
C GLU A 147 3.10 8.12 13.69
N ALA A 148 1.96 8.45 13.09
CA ALA A 148 0.72 7.66 13.17
C ALA A 148 0.42 6.80 11.92
N VAL A 149 -0.12 7.42 10.87
CA VAL A 149 -0.55 6.75 9.62
C VAL A 149 0.66 6.31 8.78
N GLY A 150 1.75 7.06 8.81
CA GLY A 150 3.03 6.67 8.22
C GLY A 150 3.57 5.34 8.76
N GLY A 151 3.18 4.94 9.98
CA GLY A 151 3.57 3.68 10.60
C GLY A 151 2.94 2.46 9.93
N VAL A 152 1.63 2.51 9.67
CA VAL A 152 0.87 1.45 8.98
C VAL A 152 1.36 1.27 7.54
N PHE A 153 1.54 2.37 6.81
CA PHE A 153 2.07 2.33 5.44
C PHE A 153 3.56 1.95 5.39
N ALA A 154 4.38 2.35 6.36
CA ALA A 154 5.75 1.88 6.48
C ALA A 154 5.82 0.39 6.85
N ALA A 155 4.87 -0.11 7.64
CA ALA A 155 4.75 -1.51 7.98
C ALA A 155 4.35 -2.37 6.77
N ALA A 156 3.25 -2.00 6.11
CA ALA A 156 2.75 -2.66 4.90
C ALA A 156 3.74 -2.53 3.71
N GLY A 157 4.27 -1.34 3.48
CA GLY A 157 5.31 -1.07 2.49
C GLY A 157 6.63 -1.77 2.80
N GLY A 158 6.97 -1.91 4.09
CA GLY A 158 8.13 -2.66 4.57
C GLY A 158 8.03 -4.15 4.26
N ILE A 159 6.85 -4.77 4.46
CA ILE A 159 6.60 -6.18 4.13
C ILE A 159 6.69 -6.39 2.61
N GLY A 160 6.06 -5.53 1.81
CA GLY A 160 6.15 -5.57 0.35
C GLY A 160 7.59 -5.44 -0.17
N THR A 161 8.34 -4.49 0.38
CA THR A 161 9.73 -4.24 0.02
C THR A 161 10.64 -5.40 0.44
N ALA A 162 10.43 -5.97 1.63
CA ALA A 162 11.18 -7.12 2.11
C ALA A 162 10.93 -8.37 1.24
N CYS A 163 9.68 -8.60 0.82
CA CYS A 163 9.29 -9.70 -0.06
C CYS A 163 10.00 -9.61 -1.43
N CYS A 164 10.01 -8.42 -2.03
CA CYS A 164 10.76 -8.16 -3.27
C CYS A 164 12.27 -8.43 -3.10
N GLY A 165 12.86 -8.05 -1.97
CA GLY A 165 14.26 -8.36 -1.64
C GLY A 165 14.56 -9.87 -1.57
N ILE A 166 13.63 -10.68 -1.04
CA ILE A 166 13.76 -12.14 -0.98
C ILE A 166 13.83 -12.74 -2.40
N PHE A 167 13.04 -12.24 -3.34
CA PHE A 167 13.13 -12.67 -4.75
C PHE A 167 14.51 -12.40 -5.35
N PHE A 168 15.10 -11.22 -5.09
CA PHE A 168 16.46 -10.90 -5.54
C PHE A 168 17.52 -11.79 -4.88
N LEU A 169 17.35 -12.15 -3.60
CA LEU A 169 18.23 -13.10 -2.91
C LEU A 169 18.14 -14.51 -3.50
N LEU A 170 16.93 -14.99 -3.82
CA LEU A 170 16.70 -16.29 -4.45
C LEU A 170 17.33 -16.35 -5.85
N LEU A 171 17.10 -15.32 -6.69
CA LEU A 171 17.71 -15.24 -8.02
C LEU A 171 19.24 -15.14 -7.94
N GLY A 172 19.76 -14.33 -7.02
CA GLY A 172 21.20 -14.23 -6.75
C GLY A 172 21.82 -15.55 -6.32
N GLY A 173 21.12 -16.31 -5.46
CA GLY A 173 21.51 -17.65 -5.00
C GLY A 173 21.50 -18.68 -6.14
N ILE A 174 20.45 -18.71 -6.96
CA ILE A 174 20.36 -19.59 -8.13
C ILE A 174 21.50 -19.28 -9.11
N PHE A 175 21.76 -18.00 -9.42
CA PHE A 175 22.89 -17.64 -10.28
C PHE A 175 24.24 -17.97 -9.65
N ALA A 176 24.39 -17.87 -8.33
CA ALA A 176 25.61 -18.25 -7.64
C ALA A 176 25.88 -19.77 -7.72
N LEU A 177 24.83 -20.60 -7.74
CA LEU A 177 24.93 -22.07 -7.86
C LEU A 177 25.04 -22.55 -9.31
N ALA A 178 24.32 -21.92 -10.24
CA ALA A 178 24.29 -22.29 -11.65
C ALA A 178 25.54 -21.85 -12.42
N LEU A 179 26.16 -20.71 -12.05
CA LEU A 179 27.40 -20.22 -12.67
C LEU A 179 28.62 -20.81 -11.96
N LYS A 180 28.90 -22.10 -12.22
CA LYS A 180 30.24 -22.67 -12.01
C LYS A 180 31.23 -21.91 -12.89
N GLU A 181 32.39 -21.57 -12.33
CA GLU A 181 33.40 -20.76 -13.00
C GLU A 181 33.71 -21.33 -14.40
N PRO A 182 33.76 -20.51 -15.48
CA PRO A 182 34.41 -20.96 -16.68
C PRO A 182 35.84 -21.29 -16.27
N LYS A 183 36.17 -22.58 -16.30
CA LYS A 183 37.53 -23.09 -16.14
C LYS A 183 38.41 -22.17 -16.98
N LYS A 184 39.35 -21.45 -16.35
CA LYS A 184 40.30 -20.62 -17.12
C LYS A 184 40.86 -21.53 -18.20
N THR A 185 40.45 -21.31 -19.44
CA THR A 185 41.06 -21.96 -20.59
C THR A 185 42.47 -21.40 -20.63
N GLN A 186 43.39 -22.06 -19.94
CA GLN A 186 44.80 -21.92 -20.23
C GLN A 186 44.94 -22.35 -21.68
N ILE A 187 45.07 -21.36 -22.58
CA ILE A 187 45.61 -21.61 -23.90
C ILE A 187 47.07 -21.98 -23.67
N THR A 188 47.33 -23.27 -23.48
CA THR A 188 48.67 -23.82 -23.51
C THR A 188 49.01 -24.14 -24.97
N GLY A 189 49.92 -23.35 -25.54
CA GLY A 189 50.91 -23.81 -26.52
C GLY A 189 50.83 -23.20 -27.94
N PRO A 190 51.88 -23.38 -28.76
CA PRO A 190 53.23 -23.87 -28.46
C PRO A 190 54.31 -22.78 -28.64
N GLY A 191 55.40 -22.88 -27.89
CA GLY A 191 56.60 -22.09 -28.16
C GLY A 191 57.23 -22.49 -29.49
N SER A 192 57.50 -21.51 -30.36
CA SER A 192 58.51 -21.64 -31.40
C SER A 192 59.70 -20.74 -31.07
N PHE A 193 60.82 -21.38 -30.72
CA PHE A 193 62.14 -20.79 -30.82
C PHE A 193 62.53 -20.75 -32.30
N THR A 194 62.85 -19.58 -32.84
CA THR A 194 63.87 -19.36 -33.88
C THR A 194 64.19 -17.87 -33.96
N SER A 195 65.43 -17.49 -33.67
CA SER A 195 66.12 -16.42 -34.36
C SER A 195 67.60 -16.76 -34.35
N GLU A 196 68.16 -16.87 -35.55
CA GLU A 196 69.59 -16.72 -35.84
C GLU A 196 70.13 -15.38 -35.32
#